data_AF-A0A2S1SR91-F1
#
_entry.id   AF-A0A2S1SR91-F1
#
_cell.length_a   1.000
_cell.length_b   1.000
_cell.length_c   1.000
_cell.angle_alpha   90.00
_cell.angle_beta   90.00
_cell.angle_gamma   90.00
#
_symmetry.space_group_name_H-M   'P 1'
#
loop_
_entity.id
_entity.type
_entity.pdbx_description
1 polymer ?
#
loop_
_entity_poly.entity_id
_entity_poly.type
_entity_poly.pdbx_seq_one_letter_code
_entity_poly.pdbx_strand_id
1 'polypeptide(L)'
;MGGDQDPVTVIEVSYAPAWDLEARAPWRQLTAEAARERDRAGLPYVVVYRIPGRRVPLEVRLVSWRDHYVGLWLYDDQGRRTDELDLRLLDDQSRLLSRRIRAWRYTGPEMAEFDERCPRSSMELFPDGKGSVSQEPQGARGRRFVTVPGADVRRWQGRPGFGDWPVVSALWQRVPGPVTLRPAPLDPGAGTEDACDDASVPPASCWRPPQPGRPGPIDALFRPGTRMTDGYHPEMTVVEPRRSGTLRVPSGLLAVSGPDGLSDDGPAITVCVPPGEYVLEEARVRVGYDCEWSQGWVTHTDTTAVRLRISESPAVSWEMALGPDDDPRLLGEHEIFGFGTDGATGCFADAGAWESLHRLFERHLVHGEPDAGQDIPDSIYFLRTQDEASGGELVAFATSGDGVHPVWVGRSADGDLAEVVVLVDGMPAVLQDAGADDAETAPV
;
A
#
# COMPACT_ATOMS: atom_id res chain seq x y z
N MET A 1 -7.74 30.28 51.58
CA MET A 1 -7.23 29.16 50.76
C MET A 1 -8.40 28.54 50.02
N GLY A 2 -8.80 29.15 48.90
CA GLY A 2 -9.64 28.48 47.91
C GLY A 2 -8.69 27.91 46.87
N GLY A 3 -8.51 26.59 46.86
CA GLY A 3 -7.76 25.95 45.79
C GLY A 3 -8.58 26.09 44.52
N ASP A 4 -8.06 26.86 43.56
CA ASP A 4 -8.58 26.90 42.20
C ASP A 4 -8.39 25.48 41.64
N GLN A 5 -9.47 24.70 41.64
CA GLN A 5 -9.46 23.41 40.96
C GLN A 5 -9.47 23.74 39.47
N ASP A 6 -8.38 23.39 38.77
CA ASP A 6 -8.33 23.50 37.32
C ASP A 6 -9.62 22.92 36.73
N PRO A 7 -10.29 23.64 35.80
CA PRO A 7 -11.57 23.20 35.28
C PRO A 7 -11.43 21.82 34.63
N VAL A 8 -12.19 20.85 35.13
CA VAL A 8 -12.23 19.48 34.60
C VAL A 8 -12.88 19.50 33.23
N THR A 9 -12.19 19.00 32.20
CA THR A 9 -12.76 18.85 30.86
C THR A 9 -13.56 17.55 30.77
N VAL A 10 -14.85 17.66 30.46
CA VAL A 10 -15.72 16.51 30.24
C VAL A 10 -15.73 16.15 28.75
N ILE A 11 -15.54 14.87 28.44
CA ILE A 11 -15.59 14.34 27.07
C ILE A 11 -16.66 13.24 27.00
N GLU A 12 -17.57 13.38 26.03
CA GLU A 12 -18.56 12.37 25.68
C GLU A 12 -17.97 11.33 24.75
N VAL A 13 -18.26 10.05 25.05
CA VAL A 13 -17.85 8.90 24.25
C VAL A 13 -19.09 8.25 23.65
N SER A 14 -19.11 8.08 22.33
CA SER A 14 -20.13 7.30 21.62
C SER A 14 -19.48 6.26 20.70
N TYR A 15 -20.29 5.28 20.30
CA TYR A 15 -19.86 4.18 19.46
C TYR A 15 -20.71 4.08 18.20
N ALA A 16 -20.13 3.59 17.11
CA ALA A 16 -20.81 3.38 15.84
C ALA A 16 -20.23 2.16 15.10
N PRO A 17 -21.00 1.50 14.22
CA PRO A 17 -20.48 0.42 13.37
C PRO A 17 -19.45 0.93 12.36
N ALA A 18 -19.61 2.16 11.85
CA ALA A 18 -18.68 2.76 10.89
C ALA A 18 -18.64 4.30 11.02
N TRP A 19 -17.70 4.92 10.30
CA TRP A 19 -17.52 6.36 10.24
C TRP A 19 -17.70 6.82 8.80
N ASP A 20 -18.64 7.74 8.54
CA ASP A 20 -18.82 8.33 7.22
C ASP A 20 -17.76 9.42 6.99
N LEU A 21 -16.92 9.24 5.96
CA LEU A 21 -15.82 10.14 5.63
C LEU A 21 -16.30 11.47 5.07
N GLU A 22 -17.40 11.47 4.31
CA GLU A 22 -17.97 12.66 3.66
C GLU A 22 -18.76 13.50 4.66
N ALA A 23 -19.67 12.85 5.40
CA ALA A 23 -20.49 13.49 6.42
C ALA A 23 -19.69 13.82 7.69
N ARG A 24 -18.51 13.21 7.89
CA ARG A 24 -17.67 13.32 9.09
C ARG A 24 -18.47 13.02 10.36
N ALA A 25 -19.22 11.93 10.30
CA ALA A 25 -20.18 11.57 11.33
C ALA A 25 -20.20 10.05 11.55
N PRO A 26 -20.56 9.59 12.76
CA PRO A 26 -20.84 8.17 12.97
C PRO A 26 -22.00 7.73 12.07
N TRP A 27 -21.79 6.63 11.35
CA TRP A 27 -22.88 5.99 10.61
C TRP A 27 -23.67 5.13 11.61
N ARG A 28 -24.86 5.60 12.00
CA ARG A 28 -25.69 5.01 13.07
C ARG A 28 -25.02 5.07 14.46
N GLN A 29 -25.73 4.60 15.48
CA GLN A 29 -25.20 4.52 16.85
C GLN A 29 -25.23 3.09 17.37
N LEU A 30 -24.19 2.73 18.14
CA LEU A 30 -24.13 1.51 18.94
C LEU A 30 -24.26 1.85 20.42
N THR A 31 -24.88 0.93 21.15
CA THR A 31 -24.73 0.88 22.60
C THR A 31 -23.30 0.47 22.97
N ALA A 32 -22.86 0.79 24.19
CA ALA A 32 -21.54 0.38 24.67
C ALA A 32 -21.42 -1.16 24.73
N GLU A 33 -22.51 -1.86 25.05
CA GLU A 33 -22.59 -3.32 25.05
C GLU A 33 -22.42 -3.89 23.65
N ALA A 34 -23.10 -3.34 22.64
CA ALA A 34 -22.98 -3.80 21.26
C ALA A 34 -21.57 -3.55 20.70
N ALA A 35 -20.99 -2.38 20.98
CA ALA A 35 -19.61 -2.08 20.61
C ALA A 35 -18.60 -3.02 21.30
N ARG A 36 -18.84 -3.38 22.57
CA ARG A 36 -18.01 -4.35 23.30
C ARG A 36 -18.09 -5.75 22.69
N GLU A 37 -19.25 -6.17 22.21
CA GLU A 37 -19.39 -7.46 21.53
C GLU A 37 -18.64 -7.47 20.19
N ARG A 38 -18.74 -6.39 19.41
CA ARG A 38 -17.97 -6.24 18.17
C ARG A 38 -16.46 -6.24 18.43
N ASP A 39 -16.01 -5.55 19.48
CA ASP A 39 -14.61 -5.56 19.92
C ASP A 39 -14.11 -6.98 20.24
N ARG A 40 -14.89 -7.77 20.99
CA ARG A 40 -14.56 -9.19 21.27
C ARG A 40 -14.54 -10.05 20.01
N ALA A 41 -15.47 -9.82 19.09
CA ALA A 41 -15.54 -10.51 17.80
C ALA A 41 -14.46 -10.04 16.82
N GLY A 42 -13.71 -8.98 17.16
CA GLY A 42 -12.71 -8.36 16.31
C GLY A 42 -13.27 -7.62 15.09
N LEU A 43 -14.58 -7.37 15.07
CA LEU A 43 -15.27 -6.69 13.99
C LEU A 43 -14.99 -5.17 14.01
N PRO A 44 -15.08 -4.49 12.85
CA PRO A 44 -14.90 -3.05 12.78
C PRO A 44 -15.92 -2.29 13.64
N TYR A 45 -15.45 -1.29 14.38
CA TYR A 45 -16.29 -0.32 15.06
C TYR A 45 -15.54 1.00 15.27
N VAL A 46 -16.28 2.05 15.63
CA VAL A 46 -15.76 3.41 15.78
C VAL A 46 -16.04 3.90 17.20
N VAL A 47 -15.07 4.61 17.77
CA VAL A 47 -15.22 5.35 19.02
C VAL A 47 -15.08 6.84 18.73
N VAL A 48 -16.08 7.63 19.09
CA VAL A 48 -16.08 9.08 18.87
C VAL A 48 -15.99 9.78 20.22
N TYR A 49 -15.01 10.68 20.33
CA TYR A 49 -14.83 11.54 21.50
C TYR A 49 -15.24 12.96 21.15
N ARG A 50 -16.10 13.57 21.96
CA ARG A 50 -16.63 14.91 21.71
C ARG A 50 -16.69 15.73 23.00
N ILE A 51 -16.33 17.00 22.93
CA ILE A 51 -16.58 17.94 24.02
C ILE A 51 -18.08 18.32 23.96
N PRO A 52 -18.84 18.24 25.07
CA PRO A 52 -20.25 18.65 25.09
C PRO A 52 -20.47 20.03 24.45
N GLY A 53 -21.42 20.12 23.52
CA GLY A 53 -21.73 21.35 22.78
C GLY A 53 -20.85 21.62 21.55
N ARG A 54 -19.73 20.90 21.37
CA ARG A 54 -18.93 20.97 20.14
C ARG A 54 -19.57 20.11 19.05
N ARG A 55 -19.77 20.69 17.85
CA ARG A 55 -20.40 19.98 16.72
C ARG A 55 -19.47 18.94 16.09
N VAL A 56 -18.20 19.29 15.94
CA VAL A 56 -17.18 18.42 15.34
C VAL A 56 -16.58 17.49 16.41
N PRO A 57 -16.15 16.27 16.05
CA PRO A 57 -15.45 15.41 17.00
C PRO A 57 -14.17 16.09 17.51
N LEU A 58 -13.71 15.65 18.68
CA LEU A 58 -12.35 15.93 19.16
C LEU A 58 -11.40 14.86 18.61
N GLU A 59 -11.77 13.60 18.80
CA GLU A 59 -11.04 12.43 18.32
C GLU A 59 -12.01 11.39 17.76
N VAL A 60 -11.58 10.68 16.71
CA VAL A 60 -12.27 9.51 16.17
C VAL A 60 -11.28 8.37 16.13
N ARG A 61 -11.65 7.23 16.71
CA ARG A 61 -10.86 6.01 16.67
C ARG A 61 -11.59 4.95 15.85
N LEU A 62 -10.86 4.30 14.96
CA LEU A 62 -11.35 3.33 13.99
C LEU A 62 -10.69 2.00 14.33
N VAL A 63 -11.44 1.05 14.86
CA VAL A 63 -10.89 -0.19 15.41
C VAL A 63 -11.33 -1.35 14.54
N SER A 64 -10.38 -2.18 14.10
CA SER A 64 -10.68 -3.50 13.55
C SER A 64 -9.57 -4.48 13.93
N TRP A 65 -9.85 -5.34 14.92
CA TRP A 65 -8.84 -6.29 15.40
C TRP A 65 -8.59 -7.42 14.42
N ARG A 66 -9.61 -7.88 13.70
CA ARG A 66 -9.46 -8.90 12.65
C ARG A 66 -8.54 -8.44 11.51
N ASP A 67 -8.50 -7.12 11.27
CA ASP A 67 -7.69 -6.49 10.22
C ASP A 67 -6.39 -5.89 10.81
N HIS A 68 -6.05 -6.23 12.06
CA HIS A 68 -4.83 -5.79 12.75
C HIS A 68 -4.64 -4.28 12.84
N TYR A 69 -5.73 -3.50 12.85
CA TYR A 69 -5.68 -2.06 12.64
C TYR A 69 -6.40 -1.25 13.72
N VAL A 70 -5.76 -0.17 14.17
CA VAL A 70 -6.41 0.93 14.88
C VAL A 70 -5.98 2.26 14.27
N GLY A 71 -6.94 2.98 13.71
CA GLY A 71 -6.77 4.36 13.25
C GLY A 71 -7.19 5.34 14.32
N LEU A 72 -6.50 6.47 14.42
CA LEU A 72 -6.90 7.59 15.27
C LEU A 72 -6.77 8.90 14.51
N TRP A 73 -7.85 9.68 14.50
CA TRP A 73 -7.88 11.01 13.90
C TRP A 73 -8.20 12.07 14.95
N LEU A 74 -7.43 13.14 14.95
CA LEU A 74 -7.66 14.33 15.80
C LEU A 74 -8.19 15.47 14.94
N TYR A 75 -9.15 16.22 15.47
CA TYR A 75 -9.81 17.30 14.76
C TYR A 75 -9.63 18.65 15.45
N ASP A 76 -9.44 19.71 14.66
CA ASP A 76 -9.55 21.08 15.16
C ASP A 76 -11.01 21.53 15.30
N ASP A 77 -11.21 22.76 15.80
CA ASP A 77 -12.55 23.32 16.04
C ASP A 77 -13.36 23.56 14.76
N GLN A 78 -12.71 23.55 13.59
CA GLN A 78 -13.36 23.63 12.27
C GLN A 78 -13.70 22.23 11.71
N GLY A 79 -13.30 21.17 12.40
CA GLY A 79 -13.52 19.79 11.97
C GLY A 79 -12.54 19.34 10.89
N ARG A 80 -11.37 19.97 10.77
CA ARG A 80 -10.27 19.51 9.91
C ARG A 80 -9.39 18.52 10.68
N ARG A 81 -8.96 17.43 10.03
CA ARG A 81 -7.99 16.50 10.61
C ARG A 81 -6.64 17.18 10.77
N THR A 82 -6.17 17.19 12.01
CA THR A 82 -4.87 17.76 12.40
C THR A 82 -3.81 16.69 12.56
N ASP A 83 -4.20 15.48 12.97
CA ASP A 83 -3.29 14.36 13.11
C ASP A 83 -4.00 13.05 12.79
N GLU A 84 -3.23 12.11 12.24
CA GLU A 84 -3.62 10.75 11.94
C GLU A 84 -2.56 9.81 12.51
N LEU A 85 -2.99 8.81 13.26
CA LEU A 85 -2.14 7.73 13.73
C LEU A 85 -2.67 6.43 13.16
N ASP A 86 -1.79 5.68 12.51
CA ASP A 86 -1.96 4.32 12.07
C ASP A 86 -1.24 3.41 13.07
N LEU A 87 -2.02 2.59 13.78
CA LEU A 87 -1.51 1.63 14.74
C LEU A 87 -1.78 0.21 14.26
N ARG A 88 -0.76 -0.65 14.33
CA ARG A 88 -0.82 -2.04 13.86
C ARG A 88 -0.64 -3.06 14.97
N LEU A 89 -1.47 -4.10 14.96
CA LEU A 89 -1.41 -5.22 15.89
C LEU A 89 -0.60 -6.39 15.27
N LEU A 90 0.71 -6.40 15.49
CA LEU A 90 1.65 -7.27 14.74
C LEU A 90 2.20 -8.47 15.52
N ASP A 91 2.10 -8.48 16.85
CA ASP A 91 2.68 -9.50 17.73
C ASP A 91 1.63 -10.49 18.29
N ASP A 92 1.88 -11.06 19.49
CA ASP A 92 1.01 -11.87 20.39
C ASP A 92 -0.34 -11.23 20.78
N GLN A 93 -0.78 -10.23 20.02
CA GLN A 93 -1.97 -9.42 20.23
C GLN A 93 -1.97 -8.58 21.51
N SER A 94 -0.80 -8.39 22.17
CA SER A 94 -0.70 -7.59 23.40
C SER A 94 -0.21 -6.14 23.18
N ARG A 95 0.39 -5.83 22.02
CA ARG A 95 0.97 -4.51 21.72
C ARG A 95 0.59 -3.99 20.34
N LEU A 96 0.53 -2.66 20.24
CA LEU A 96 0.33 -1.92 19.00
C LEU A 96 1.62 -1.20 18.60
N LEU A 97 2.02 -1.37 17.34
CA LEU A 97 3.04 -0.58 16.68
C LEU A 97 2.43 0.75 16.22
N SER A 98 3.08 1.87 16.54
CA SER A 98 2.76 3.18 15.96
C SER A 98 3.31 3.30 14.53
N ARG A 99 2.75 2.55 13.58
CA ARG A 99 3.30 2.36 12.22
C ARG A 99 3.50 3.67 11.48
N ARG A 100 2.52 4.57 11.53
CA ARG A 100 2.58 5.87 10.87
C ARG A 100 1.88 6.94 11.68
N ILE A 101 2.50 8.12 11.76
CA ILE A 101 1.91 9.30 12.37
C ILE A 101 2.01 10.43 11.35
N ARG A 102 0.89 11.06 11.00
CA ARG A 102 0.82 12.23 10.14
C ARG A 102 0.24 13.40 10.91
N ALA A 103 0.76 14.58 10.65
CA ALA A 103 0.36 15.80 11.31
C ALA A 103 0.31 16.95 10.31
N TRP A 104 -0.79 17.70 10.35
CA TRP A 104 -1.03 18.91 9.56
C TRP A 104 -1.10 20.11 10.49
N ARG A 105 -0.53 21.24 10.07
CA ARG A 105 -0.47 22.48 10.84
C ARG A 105 -1.08 23.62 10.03
N TYR A 106 -2.40 23.73 10.06
CA TYR A 106 -3.13 24.77 9.36
C TYR A 106 -2.77 26.16 9.90
N THR A 107 -2.39 27.08 9.01
CA THR A 107 -1.89 28.41 9.38
C THR A 107 -3.00 29.46 9.54
N GLY A 108 -4.21 29.15 9.08
CA GLY A 108 -5.35 30.07 9.10
C GLY A 108 -6.69 29.36 8.92
N PRO A 109 -7.81 30.04 9.20
CA PRO A 109 -9.16 29.49 9.04
C PRO A 109 -9.58 29.27 7.59
N GLU A 110 -8.97 29.99 6.65
CA GLU A 110 -9.25 29.87 5.21
C GLU A 110 -8.60 28.64 4.57
N MET A 111 -7.62 28.03 5.24
CA MET A 111 -6.89 26.88 4.72
C MET A 111 -7.78 25.63 4.78
N ALA A 112 -8.03 25.02 3.63
CA ALA A 112 -8.80 23.78 3.55
C ALA A 112 -8.05 22.62 4.24
N GLU A 113 -8.81 21.62 4.69
CA GLU A 113 -8.23 20.36 5.13
C GLU A 113 -7.34 19.79 4.03
N PHE A 114 -6.11 19.38 4.39
CA PHE A 114 -5.10 18.83 3.48
C PHE A 114 -4.62 19.74 2.34
N ASP A 115 -4.82 21.05 2.44
CA ASP A 115 -4.29 22.02 1.47
C ASP A 115 -2.81 21.70 1.14
N GLU A 116 -2.46 21.70 -0.14
CA GLU A 116 -1.12 21.35 -0.60
C GLU A 116 -0.02 22.25 -0.02
N ARG A 117 -0.37 23.46 0.41
CA ARG A 117 0.54 24.42 1.07
C ARG A 117 0.60 24.23 2.58
N CYS A 118 -0.25 23.37 3.15
CA CYS A 118 -0.32 23.13 4.59
C CYS A 118 0.98 22.48 5.07
N PRO A 119 1.71 23.11 6.01
CA PRO A 119 2.85 22.50 6.66
C PRO A 119 2.47 21.16 7.27
N ARG A 120 3.27 20.13 7.00
CA ARG A 120 2.98 18.76 7.43
C ARG A 120 4.25 18.03 7.86
N SER A 121 4.05 17.05 8.72
CA SER A 121 5.09 16.10 9.08
C SER A 121 4.54 14.70 9.09
N SER A 122 5.36 13.73 8.71
CA SER A 122 5.05 12.32 8.82
C SER A 122 6.18 11.60 9.56
N MET A 123 5.82 10.55 10.28
CA MET A 123 6.76 9.65 10.91
C MET A 123 6.33 8.23 10.60
N GLU A 124 7.28 7.41 10.20
CA GLU A 124 7.10 6.00 9.88
C GLU A 124 8.00 5.16 10.78
N LEU A 125 7.44 4.11 11.37
CA LEU A 125 8.13 3.23 12.31
C LEU A 125 7.89 1.78 11.92
N PHE A 126 8.97 1.01 11.84
CA PHE A 126 8.95 -0.43 11.52
C PHE A 126 9.28 -1.29 12.76
N PRO A 127 8.88 -2.58 12.78
CA PRO A 127 9.14 -3.48 13.91
C PRO A 127 10.63 -3.68 14.21
N ASP A 128 11.47 -3.68 13.17
CA ASP A 128 12.93 -3.88 13.22
C ASP A 128 13.70 -2.69 13.85
N GLY A 129 13.00 -1.65 14.27
CA GLY A 129 13.59 -0.44 14.86
C GLY A 129 13.91 0.64 13.82
N LYS A 130 13.83 0.36 12.51
CA LYS A 130 13.98 1.37 11.47
C LYS A 130 12.81 2.34 11.48
N GLY A 131 13.00 3.48 10.83
CA GLY A 131 11.95 4.46 10.66
C GLY A 131 12.47 5.73 10.03
N SER A 132 11.54 6.62 9.70
CA SER A 132 11.84 7.92 9.10
C SER A 132 10.93 8.99 9.68
N VAL A 133 11.42 10.22 9.72
CA VAL A 133 10.65 11.42 10.04
C VAL A 133 10.80 12.36 8.86
N SER A 134 9.69 12.68 8.21
CA SER A 134 9.60 13.65 7.13
C SER A 134 9.01 14.95 7.62
N GLN A 135 9.59 16.08 7.22
CA GLN A 135 9.05 17.41 7.47
C GLN A 135 8.92 18.18 6.15
N GLU A 136 7.76 18.77 5.93
CA GLU A 136 7.42 19.58 4.77
C GLU A 136 6.84 20.93 5.25
N PRO A 137 7.68 21.90 5.67
CA PRO A 137 7.23 23.12 6.32
C PRO A 137 6.40 24.05 5.42
N GLN A 138 6.42 23.85 4.11
CA GLN A 138 5.67 24.63 3.11
C GLN A 138 4.63 23.76 2.37
N GLY A 139 4.33 22.58 2.93
CA GLY A 139 3.46 21.58 2.32
C GLY A 139 4.10 20.82 1.16
N ALA A 140 3.27 20.11 0.39
CA ALA A 140 3.65 19.12 -0.61
C ALA A 140 4.47 19.68 -1.79
N ARG A 141 4.34 20.99 -2.07
CA ARG A 141 5.12 21.67 -3.12
C ARG A 141 6.44 22.25 -2.61
N GLY A 142 6.67 22.14 -1.31
CA GLY A 142 7.85 22.67 -0.63
C GLY A 142 9.01 21.68 -0.58
N ARG A 143 10.07 22.08 0.14
CA ARG A 143 11.18 21.18 0.46
C ARG A 143 10.74 20.12 1.47
N ARG A 144 11.17 18.88 1.23
CA ARG A 144 11.03 17.74 2.14
C ARG A 144 12.36 17.46 2.82
N PHE A 145 12.35 17.38 4.14
CA PHE A 145 13.50 16.98 4.95
C PHE A 145 13.22 15.62 5.58
N VAL A 146 14.14 14.67 5.42
CA VAL A 146 14.01 13.32 5.99
C VAL A 146 15.14 13.08 7.00
N THR A 147 14.77 12.57 8.17
CA THR A 147 15.68 12.25 9.27
C THR A 147 15.29 10.91 9.90
N VAL A 148 16.17 10.35 10.73
CA VAL A 148 15.88 9.14 11.52
C VAL A 148 15.11 9.54 12.79
N PRO A 149 14.13 8.74 13.25
CA PRO A 149 13.45 8.97 14.52
C PRO A 149 14.41 9.05 15.70
N GLY A 150 14.10 9.91 16.67
CA GLY A 150 14.85 10.01 17.93
C GLY A 150 14.77 8.72 18.76
N ALA A 151 15.76 8.50 19.62
CA ALA A 151 15.84 7.30 20.47
C ALA A 151 14.69 7.19 21.50
N ASP A 152 14.04 8.31 21.81
CA ASP A 152 12.92 8.43 22.75
C ASP A 152 11.54 8.21 22.09
N VAL A 153 11.49 7.99 20.77
CA VAL A 153 10.24 7.78 20.06
C VAL A 153 9.54 6.52 20.54
N ARG A 154 8.31 6.69 21.02
CA ARG A 154 7.46 5.58 21.48
C ARG A 154 6.90 4.79 20.30
N ARG A 155 7.60 3.70 19.97
CA ARG A 155 7.24 2.77 18.90
C ARG A 155 6.09 1.83 19.25
N TRP A 156 6.07 1.38 20.50
CA TRP A 156 5.12 0.37 20.96
C TRP A 156 4.26 0.91 22.11
N GLN A 157 3.01 0.49 22.13
CA GLN A 157 2.09 0.71 23.25
C GLN A 157 1.29 -0.56 23.54
N GLY A 158 0.86 -0.75 24.79
CA GLY A 158 0.01 -1.88 25.14
C GLY A 158 -1.35 -1.79 24.43
N ARG A 159 -1.91 -2.93 24.05
CA ARG A 159 -3.29 -3.02 23.54
C ARG A 159 -4.24 -2.65 24.69
N PRO A 160 -5.02 -1.56 24.58
CA PRO A 160 -5.96 -1.20 25.61
C PRO A 160 -7.17 -2.15 25.60
N GLY A 161 -7.78 -2.34 26.77
CA GLY A 161 -9.08 -3.00 26.88
C GLY A 161 -10.19 -2.13 26.32
N PHE A 162 -11.36 -2.74 26.05
CA PHE A 162 -12.54 -2.01 25.60
C PHE A 162 -12.92 -0.92 26.62
N GLY A 163 -12.92 0.33 26.17
CA GLY A 163 -13.24 1.50 27.00
C GLY A 163 -12.03 2.14 27.70
N ASP A 164 -10.89 1.45 27.77
CA ASP A 164 -9.66 1.91 28.45
C ASP A 164 -8.71 2.65 27.49
N TRP A 165 -9.27 3.30 26.48
CA TRP A 165 -8.48 3.97 25.46
C TRP A 165 -7.87 5.27 25.99
N PRO A 166 -6.58 5.54 25.74
CA PRO A 166 -6.00 6.85 26.01
C PRO A 166 -6.64 7.92 25.11
N VAL A 167 -7.01 9.04 25.71
CA VAL A 167 -7.46 10.25 24.99
C VAL A 167 -6.20 11.02 24.58
N VAL A 168 -5.86 10.99 23.29
CA VAL A 168 -4.57 11.51 22.82
C VAL A 168 -4.51 13.03 22.91
N SER A 169 -5.62 13.72 22.69
CA SER A 169 -5.72 15.18 22.87
C SER A 169 -5.45 15.58 24.32
N ALA A 170 -5.78 14.73 25.31
CA ALA A 170 -5.44 14.97 26.71
C ALA A 170 -3.94 14.75 26.96
N LEU A 171 -3.38 13.65 26.45
CA LEU A 171 -1.95 13.33 26.58
C LEU A 171 -1.06 14.39 25.92
N TRP A 172 -1.51 14.97 24.82
CA TRP A 172 -0.81 16.02 24.09
C TRP A 172 -1.21 17.44 24.53
N GLN A 173 -1.90 17.56 25.68
CA GLN A 173 -2.27 18.84 26.31
C GLN A 173 -3.04 19.79 25.36
N ARG A 174 -3.86 19.23 24.47
CA ARG A 174 -4.74 19.97 23.54
C ARG A 174 -6.10 20.34 24.14
N VAL A 175 -6.35 19.89 25.36
CA VAL A 175 -7.54 20.25 26.15
C VAL A 175 -7.09 20.73 27.53
N PRO A 176 -7.80 21.70 28.15
CA PRO A 176 -7.41 22.25 29.43
C PRO A 176 -7.77 21.30 30.58
N GLY A 177 -6.89 21.22 31.58
CA GLY A 177 -7.16 20.51 32.83
C GLY A 177 -7.31 18.98 32.69
N PRO A 178 -7.67 18.30 33.79
CA PRO A 178 -7.89 16.85 33.79
C PRO A 178 -9.14 16.48 32.99
N VAL A 179 -9.10 15.32 32.31
CA VAL A 179 -10.21 14.81 31.49
C VAL A 179 -11.06 13.78 32.24
N THR A 180 -12.38 13.90 32.16
CA THR A 180 -13.34 12.89 32.60
C THR A 180 -14.19 12.42 31.42
N LEU A 181 -14.24 11.10 31.21
CA LEU A 181 -15.07 10.48 30.17
C LEU A 181 -16.49 10.22 30.69
N ARG A 182 -17.50 10.52 29.86
CA ARG A 182 -18.89 10.13 30.10
C ARG A 182 -19.50 9.51 28.84
N PRO A 183 -20.45 8.57 28.93
CA PRO A 183 -21.19 8.11 27.77
C PRO A 183 -22.01 9.26 27.15
N ALA A 184 -22.02 9.36 25.82
CA ALA A 184 -22.94 10.24 25.11
C ALA A 184 -24.37 9.69 25.22
N PRO A 185 -25.40 10.56 25.27
CA PRO A 185 -26.79 10.11 25.21
C PRO A 185 -27.07 9.47 23.84
N LEU A 186 -27.80 8.34 23.84
CA LEU A 186 -28.32 7.73 22.61
C LEU A 186 -29.40 8.63 22.03
N ASP A 187 -29.32 8.91 20.73
CA ASP A 187 -30.33 9.69 20.02
C ASP A 187 -31.50 8.78 19.63
N PRO A 188 -32.72 9.00 20.16
CA PRO A 188 -33.88 8.16 19.84
C PRO A 188 -34.25 8.15 18.35
N GLY A 189 -33.80 9.14 17.57
CA GLY A 189 -34.05 9.25 16.13
C GLY A 189 -32.92 8.71 15.25
N ALA A 190 -31.74 8.42 15.82
CA ALA A 190 -30.67 7.75 15.09
C ALA A 190 -30.92 6.24 15.17
N GLY A 191 -31.05 5.57 14.03
CA GLY A 191 -31.21 4.11 13.98
C GLY A 191 -30.15 3.44 14.87
N THR A 192 -30.60 2.64 15.83
CA THR A 192 -29.75 1.85 16.73
C THR A 192 -29.65 0.45 16.15
N GLU A 193 -28.42 -0.03 15.94
CA GLU A 193 -28.18 -1.41 15.54
C GLU A 193 -27.90 -2.26 16.78
N ASP A 194 -28.61 -3.39 16.88
CA ASP A 194 -28.25 -4.47 17.80
C ASP A 194 -27.01 -5.20 17.28
N ALA A 195 -26.22 -5.74 18.21
CA ALA A 195 -24.90 -6.34 17.95
C ALA A 195 -24.87 -7.45 16.87
N CYS A 196 -26.02 -8.03 16.51
CA CYS A 196 -26.15 -9.16 15.59
C CYS A 196 -26.70 -8.80 14.21
N ASP A 197 -27.12 -7.56 13.95
CA ASP A 197 -27.74 -7.20 12.66
C ASP A 197 -26.68 -6.76 11.63
N ASP A 198 -25.86 -7.73 11.19
CA ASP A 198 -24.84 -7.56 10.13
C ASP A 198 -25.46 -7.40 8.72
N ALA A 199 -26.79 -7.32 8.63
CA ALA A 199 -27.53 -7.28 7.37
C ALA A 199 -27.42 -5.91 6.64
N SER A 200 -27.03 -4.87 7.36
CA SER A 200 -26.92 -3.50 6.85
C SER A 200 -25.45 -3.21 6.51
N VAL A 201 -25.11 -3.28 5.22
CA VAL A 201 -23.76 -3.01 4.72
C VAL A 201 -23.50 -1.49 4.80
N PRO A 202 -22.38 -1.04 5.43
CA PRO A 202 -22.03 0.38 5.44
C PRO A 202 -21.90 0.95 4.02
N PRO A 203 -22.38 2.18 3.77
CA PRO A 203 -22.18 2.89 2.51
C PRO A 203 -20.71 2.91 2.06
N ALA A 204 -20.46 3.12 0.77
CA ALA A 204 -19.11 3.26 0.24
C ALA A 204 -18.35 4.48 0.82
N SER A 205 -19.07 5.52 1.25
CA SER A 205 -18.52 6.68 1.96
C SER A 205 -17.96 6.34 3.35
N CYS A 206 -18.34 5.20 3.92
CA CYS A 206 -17.88 4.79 5.23
C CYS A 206 -16.45 4.24 5.18
N TRP A 207 -15.67 4.61 6.18
CA TRP A 207 -14.33 4.13 6.40
C TRP A 207 -14.27 2.60 6.43
N ARG A 208 -13.20 2.06 5.84
CA ARG A 208 -12.84 0.65 5.88
C ARG A 208 -11.38 0.50 6.35
N PRO A 209 -11.04 -0.61 7.03
CA PRO A 209 -9.66 -0.93 7.34
C PRO A 209 -8.79 -0.91 6.09
N PRO A 210 -7.55 -0.39 6.17
CA PRO A 210 -6.67 -0.32 5.01
C PRO A 210 -6.38 -1.71 4.46
N GLN A 211 -6.43 -1.86 3.14
CA GLN A 211 -6.11 -3.10 2.45
C GLN A 211 -4.85 -2.95 1.60
N PRO A 212 -3.94 -3.94 1.59
CA PRO A 212 -2.84 -3.99 0.65
C PRO A 212 -3.30 -3.84 -0.80
N GLY A 213 -2.37 -3.37 -1.65
CA GLY A 213 -2.56 -3.33 -3.10
C GLY A 213 -2.95 -4.70 -3.64
N ARG A 214 -3.86 -4.69 -4.62
CA ARG A 214 -4.32 -5.88 -5.32
C ARG A 214 -3.62 -6.01 -6.67
N PRO A 215 -3.47 -7.22 -7.22
CA PRO A 215 -2.77 -7.45 -8.48
C PRO A 215 -3.39 -6.75 -9.69
N GLY A 216 -4.68 -6.42 -9.63
CA GLY A 216 -5.45 -6.05 -10.82
C GLY A 216 -5.56 -7.23 -11.80
N PRO A 217 -6.01 -6.98 -13.04
CA PRO A 217 -6.16 -8.01 -14.06
C PRO A 217 -4.83 -8.33 -14.78
N ILE A 218 -3.86 -8.91 -14.08
CA ILE A 218 -2.50 -9.19 -14.62
C ILE A 218 -2.55 -10.01 -15.91
N ASP A 219 -3.46 -10.98 -15.99
CA ASP A 219 -3.68 -11.82 -17.16
C ASP A 219 -4.05 -11.02 -18.41
N ALA A 220 -4.71 -9.87 -18.24
CA ALA A 220 -5.09 -8.99 -19.35
C ALA A 220 -3.87 -8.34 -20.02
N LEU A 221 -2.76 -8.12 -19.29
CA LEU A 221 -1.51 -7.58 -19.85
C LEU A 221 -0.87 -8.51 -20.89
N PHE A 222 -1.22 -9.80 -20.86
CA PHE A 222 -0.68 -10.82 -21.75
C PHE A 222 -1.73 -11.31 -22.78
N ARG A 223 -2.88 -10.63 -22.90
CA ARG A 223 -3.95 -10.96 -23.86
C ARG A 223 -4.00 -9.93 -24.98
N PRO A 224 -3.47 -10.24 -26.18
CA PRO A 224 -3.52 -9.35 -27.34
C PRO A 224 -4.94 -8.86 -27.65
N GLY A 225 -5.07 -7.59 -27.98
CA GLY A 225 -6.35 -6.95 -28.28
C GLY A 225 -7.07 -6.37 -27.06
N THR A 226 -6.61 -6.66 -25.83
CA THR A 226 -7.16 -6.02 -24.62
C THR A 226 -6.94 -4.50 -24.68
N ARG A 227 -8.00 -3.73 -24.46
CA ARG A 227 -7.95 -2.26 -24.37
C ARG A 227 -7.78 -1.84 -22.92
N MET A 228 -6.86 -0.92 -22.66
CA MET A 228 -6.51 -0.47 -21.31
C MET A 228 -6.22 1.03 -21.27
N THR A 229 -6.16 1.61 -20.07
CA THR A 229 -5.73 3.00 -19.82
C THR A 229 -4.92 3.08 -18.53
N ASP A 230 -3.90 3.92 -18.52
CA ASP A 230 -3.11 4.29 -17.34
C ASP A 230 -3.56 5.65 -16.75
N GLY A 231 -4.63 6.24 -17.30
CA GLY A 231 -5.15 7.57 -16.95
C GLY A 231 -4.45 8.73 -17.67
N TYR A 232 -3.26 8.53 -18.23
CA TYR A 232 -2.55 9.52 -19.06
C TYR A 232 -2.88 9.33 -20.53
N HIS A 233 -2.86 8.08 -20.97
CA HIS A 233 -3.23 7.65 -22.30
C HIS A 233 -4.69 7.23 -22.29
N PRO A 234 -5.55 7.84 -23.13
CA PRO A 234 -6.99 7.53 -23.14
C PRO A 234 -7.23 6.07 -23.54
N GLU A 235 -6.36 5.49 -24.35
CA GLU A 235 -6.41 4.09 -24.74
C GLU A 235 -5.02 3.57 -25.11
N MET A 236 -4.75 2.35 -24.65
CA MET A 236 -3.62 1.50 -25.02
C MET A 236 -4.18 0.15 -25.45
N THR A 237 -3.54 -0.49 -26.44
CA THR A 237 -3.93 -1.85 -26.87
C THR A 237 -2.82 -2.83 -26.56
N VAL A 238 -3.12 -3.88 -25.79
CA VAL A 238 -2.20 -4.99 -25.57
C VAL A 238 -1.88 -5.67 -26.90
N VAL A 239 -0.60 -5.90 -27.18
CA VAL A 239 -0.12 -6.61 -28.37
C VAL A 239 0.47 -7.96 -27.98
N GLU A 240 0.90 -8.76 -28.96
CA GLU A 240 1.54 -10.05 -28.71
C GLU A 240 2.70 -9.92 -27.69
N PRO A 241 2.68 -10.68 -26.59
CA PRO A 241 3.79 -10.74 -25.66
C PRO A 241 5.07 -11.10 -26.39
N ARG A 242 6.17 -10.45 -26.04
CA ARG A 242 7.46 -10.79 -26.63
C ARG A 242 8.14 -11.86 -25.81
N ARG A 243 8.56 -12.95 -26.45
CA ARG A 243 9.51 -13.88 -25.85
C ARG A 243 10.94 -13.33 -26.02
N SER A 244 11.61 -13.06 -24.91
CA SER A 244 12.91 -12.37 -24.90
C SER A 244 14.06 -13.29 -24.49
N GLY A 245 13.77 -14.54 -24.16
CA GLY A 245 14.79 -15.55 -23.91
C GLY A 245 14.35 -16.56 -22.86
N THR A 246 15.33 -17.03 -22.10
CA THR A 246 15.15 -17.97 -21.00
C THR A 246 15.93 -17.58 -19.75
N LEU A 247 15.71 -18.25 -18.64
CA LEU A 247 16.48 -18.13 -17.41
C LEU A 247 16.68 -19.53 -16.81
N ARG A 248 17.92 -19.89 -16.51
CA ARG A 248 18.27 -21.14 -15.81
C ARG A 248 18.30 -20.94 -14.30
N VAL A 249 17.50 -21.73 -13.59
CA VAL A 249 17.39 -21.74 -12.12
C VAL A 249 17.61 -23.17 -11.59
N PRO A 250 18.82 -23.75 -11.72
CA PRO A 250 19.14 -25.09 -11.23
C PRO A 250 19.00 -25.28 -9.72
N SER A 251 19.04 -24.22 -8.90
CA SER A 251 18.82 -24.36 -7.45
C SER A 251 17.37 -24.66 -7.07
N GLY A 252 16.41 -24.36 -7.96
CA GLY A 252 14.99 -24.36 -7.63
C GLY A 252 14.53 -23.18 -6.76
N LEU A 253 15.35 -22.13 -6.64
CA LEU A 253 15.01 -20.92 -5.92
C LEU A 253 15.23 -19.69 -6.82
N LEU A 254 14.12 -19.09 -7.27
CA LEU A 254 14.13 -17.88 -8.07
C LEU A 254 14.29 -16.66 -7.16
N ALA A 255 15.26 -15.80 -7.44
CA ALA A 255 15.39 -14.47 -6.88
C ALA A 255 14.71 -13.44 -7.79
N VAL A 256 14.01 -12.48 -7.17
CA VAL A 256 13.51 -11.25 -7.83
C VAL A 256 13.96 -10.06 -7.00
N SER A 257 14.77 -9.17 -7.57
CA SER A 257 15.37 -8.05 -6.82
C SER A 257 15.82 -6.92 -7.74
N GLY A 258 16.09 -5.74 -7.17
CA GLY A 258 16.94 -4.74 -7.79
C GLY A 258 18.41 -5.18 -7.65
N PRO A 259 19.20 -5.24 -8.73
CA PRO A 259 20.61 -5.60 -8.67
C PRO A 259 21.51 -4.44 -8.23
N ASP A 260 20.95 -3.25 -8.03
CA ASP A 260 21.59 -2.04 -7.51
C ASP A 260 21.57 -1.95 -5.97
N GLY A 261 20.80 -2.82 -5.31
CA GLY A 261 20.72 -2.90 -3.86
C GLY A 261 22.03 -3.38 -3.23
N LEU A 262 22.75 -2.48 -2.57
CA LEU A 262 24.01 -2.72 -1.83
C LEU A 262 23.84 -3.55 -0.53
N SER A 263 22.75 -4.28 -0.35
CA SER A 263 22.52 -5.03 0.90
C SER A 263 23.22 -6.39 0.85
N ASP A 264 24.05 -6.66 1.87
CA ASP A 264 24.62 -7.97 2.16
C ASP A 264 23.54 -9.04 2.50
N ASP A 265 22.26 -8.66 2.52
CA ASP A 265 21.12 -9.46 2.97
C ASP A 265 20.58 -10.43 1.89
N GLY A 266 21.21 -10.50 0.72
CA GLY A 266 20.79 -11.36 -0.39
C GLY A 266 19.67 -10.76 -1.25
N PRO A 267 18.94 -11.57 -2.04
CA PRO A 267 17.89 -11.07 -2.92
C PRO A 267 16.65 -10.61 -2.13
N ALA A 268 15.99 -9.55 -2.60
CA ALA A 268 14.80 -8.99 -1.94
C ALA A 268 13.65 -10.01 -1.78
N ILE A 269 13.35 -10.75 -2.84
CA ILE A 269 12.26 -11.74 -2.87
C ILE A 269 12.81 -13.06 -3.40
N THR A 270 12.40 -14.17 -2.78
CA THR A 270 12.67 -15.52 -3.28
C THR A 270 11.39 -16.32 -3.45
N VAL A 271 11.32 -17.08 -4.55
CA VAL A 271 10.18 -17.93 -4.90
C VAL A 271 10.68 -19.33 -5.23
N CYS A 272 10.15 -20.35 -4.57
CA CYS A 272 10.47 -21.74 -4.89
C CYS A 272 9.91 -22.12 -6.25
N VAL A 273 10.78 -22.61 -7.14
CA VAL A 273 10.45 -23.09 -8.48
C VAL A 273 11.01 -24.51 -8.66
N PRO A 274 10.46 -25.35 -9.53
CA PRO A 274 11.18 -26.56 -9.94
C PRO A 274 12.59 -26.20 -10.48
N PRO A 275 13.63 -27.01 -10.24
CA PRO A 275 14.90 -26.79 -10.92
C PRO A 275 14.73 -26.89 -12.43
N GLY A 276 15.14 -25.87 -13.19
CA GLY A 276 14.90 -25.88 -14.64
C GLY A 276 15.31 -24.63 -15.39
N GLU A 277 14.87 -24.57 -16.64
CA GLU A 277 15.01 -23.42 -17.54
C GLU A 277 13.62 -22.90 -17.92
N TYR A 278 13.43 -21.59 -17.76
CA TYR A 278 12.12 -20.94 -17.84
C TYR A 278 12.09 -19.84 -18.88
N VAL A 279 10.92 -19.58 -19.45
CA VAL A 279 10.77 -18.59 -20.53
C VAL A 279 10.57 -17.20 -19.95
N LEU A 280 11.31 -16.23 -20.48
CA LEU A 280 11.15 -14.80 -20.18
C LEU A 280 10.28 -14.14 -21.24
N GLU A 281 9.26 -13.41 -20.78
CA GLU A 281 8.36 -12.66 -21.65
C GLU A 281 8.14 -11.22 -21.20
N GLU A 282 7.77 -10.37 -22.16
CA GLU A 282 7.41 -8.96 -21.98
C GLU A 282 5.93 -8.79 -22.33
N ALA A 283 5.15 -8.27 -21.39
CA ALA A 283 3.81 -7.76 -21.66
C ALA A 283 3.93 -6.40 -22.33
N ARG A 284 3.34 -6.26 -23.53
CA ARG A 284 3.52 -5.07 -24.35
C ARG A 284 2.20 -4.41 -24.70
N VAL A 285 2.21 -3.09 -24.69
CA VAL A 285 1.09 -2.26 -25.12
C VAL A 285 1.52 -1.35 -26.25
N ARG A 286 0.62 -1.15 -27.21
CA ARG A 286 0.77 -0.16 -28.26
C ARG A 286 0.03 1.10 -27.84
N VAL A 287 0.76 2.21 -27.78
CA VAL A 287 0.26 3.51 -27.33
C VAL A 287 0.42 4.51 -28.47
N GLY A 288 -0.64 5.28 -28.72
CA GLY A 288 -0.63 6.37 -29.70
C GLY A 288 -0.94 7.71 -29.04
N TYR A 289 -0.25 8.77 -29.46
CA TYR A 289 -0.45 10.12 -28.95
C TYR A 289 -0.11 11.16 -30.02
N ASP A 290 -0.70 12.36 -29.88
CA ASP A 290 -0.34 13.52 -30.67
C ASP A 290 0.99 14.10 -30.16
N CYS A 291 2.02 14.04 -30.99
CA CYS A 291 3.33 14.56 -30.65
C CYS A 291 3.56 15.89 -31.37
N GLU A 292 3.69 16.97 -30.60
CA GLU A 292 3.93 18.33 -31.12
C GLU A 292 5.24 18.41 -31.92
N TRP A 293 6.29 17.74 -31.44
CA TRP A 293 7.60 17.72 -32.08
C TRP A 293 7.61 17.04 -33.45
N SER A 294 6.86 15.95 -33.61
CA SER A 294 6.71 15.28 -34.91
C SER A 294 5.57 15.86 -35.75
N GLN A 295 4.85 16.87 -35.23
CA GLN A 295 3.69 17.49 -35.86
C GLN A 295 2.66 16.46 -36.36
N GLY A 296 2.36 15.45 -35.54
CA GLY A 296 1.42 14.41 -35.93
C GLY A 296 1.29 13.27 -34.93
N TRP A 297 0.40 12.34 -35.27
CA TRP A 297 0.16 11.13 -34.50
C TRP A 297 1.36 10.18 -34.59
N VAL A 298 1.88 9.78 -33.43
CA VAL A 298 2.94 8.77 -33.32
C VAL A 298 2.42 7.56 -32.57
N THR A 299 3.07 6.42 -32.80
CA THR A 299 2.76 5.17 -32.10
C THR A 299 4.05 4.50 -31.69
N HIS A 300 4.10 4.05 -30.45
CA HIS A 300 5.21 3.28 -29.90
C HIS A 300 4.68 2.08 -29.13
N THR A 301 5.60 1.19 -28.75
CA THR A 301 5.28 -0.03 -27.99
C THR A 301 6.06 0.00 -26.71
N ASP A 302 5.34 -0.03 -25.60
CA ASP A 302 5.90 0.00 -24.25
C ASP A 302 5.71 -1.35 -23.59
N THR A 303 6.58 -1.64 -22.62
CA THR A 303 6.45 -2.85 -21.79
C THR A 303 5.84 -2.45 -20.46
N THR A 304 4.75 -3.11 -20.07
CA THR A 304 4.03 -2.84 -18.80
C THR A 304 4.41 -3.82 -17.70
N ALA A 305 4.80 -5.03 -18.09
CA ALA A 305 5.23 -6.07 -17.17
C ALA A 305 6.22 -7.02 -17.82
N VAL A 306 7.01 -7.67 -16.98
CA VAL A 306 7.88 -8.78 -17.38
C VAL A 306 7.46 -10.03 -16.61
N ARG A 307 7.55 -11.22 -17.24
CA ARG A 307 7.23 -12.47 -16.56
C ARG A 307 8.23 -13.57 -16.81
N LEU A 308 8.36 -14.43 -15.81
CA LEU A 308 8.96 -15.74 -15.90
C LEU A 308 7.85 -16.81 -15.92
N ARG A 309 7.75 -17.54 -17.03
CA ARG A 309 6.72 -18.57 -17.22
C ARG A 309 7.25 -19.92 -16.73
N ILE A 310 6.64 -20.44 -15.67
CA ILE A 310 7.05 -21.67 -14.98
C ILE A 310 6.35 -22.89 -15.57
N SER A 311 5.09 -22.74 -15.96
CA SER A 311 4.28 -23.80 -16.59
C SER A 311 3.46 -23.27 -17.77
N GLU A 312 2.94 -24.19 -18.59
CA GLU A 312 1.99 -23.85 -19.66
C GLU A 312 0.55 -23.65 -19.13
N SER A 313 0.26 -24.03 -17.89
CA SER A 313 -1.04 -23.83 -17.26
C SER A 313 -1.23 -22.34 -16.93
N PRO A 314 -2.39 -21.74 -17.25
CA PRO A 314 -2.64 -20.34 -16.97
C PRO A 314 -2.80 -20.07 -15.47
N ALA A 315 -2.33 -18.91 -15.01
CA ALA A 315 -2.63 -18.44 -13.66
C ALA A 315 -4.11 -18.03 -13.54
N VAL A 316 -4.77 -18.45 -12.46
CA VAL A 316 -6.16 -18.10 -12.12
C VAL A 316 -6.27 -17.37 -10.79
N SER A 317 -5.20 -17.35 -10.00
CA SER A 317 -5.09 -16.59 -8.75
C SER A 317 -3.71 -15.99 -8.61
N TRP A 318 -3.63 -14.86 -7.93
CA TRP A 318 -2.42 -14.05 -7.79
C TRP A 318 -2.18 -13.69 -6.33
N GLU A 319 -0.95 -13.89 -5.87
CA GLU A 319 -0.50 -13.50 -4.54
C GLU A 319 0.71 -12.56 -4.65
N MET A 320 0.79 -11.57 -3.76
CA MET A 320 1.94 -10.68 -3.67
C MET A 320 3.13 -11.50 -3.17
N ALA A 321 4.25 -11.48 -3.89
CA ALA A 321 5.47 -12.11 -3.41
C ALA A 321 6.08 -11.23 -2.31
N LEU A 322 6.54 -11.87 -1.25
CA LEU A 322 7.02 -11.21 -0.03
C LEU A 322 8.48 -11.59 0.21
N GLY A 323 9.27 -10.63 0.67
CA GLY A 323 10.59 -10.88 1.23
C GLY A 323 10.50 -11.55 2.61
N PRO A 324 11.64 -12.01 3.17
CA PRO A 324 11.67 -12.70 4.46
C PRO A 324 11.07 -11.92 5.63
N ASP A 325 11.22 -10.59 5.62
CA ASP A 325 10.79 -9.68 6.68
C ASP A 325 9.51 -8.90 6.35
N ASP A 326 8.89 -9.18 5.19
CA ASP A 326 7.69 -8.48 4.75
C ASP A 326 6.45 -8.99 5.50
N ASP A 327 5.76 -8.06 6.18
CA ASP A 327 4.50 -8.34 6.88
C ASP A 327 3.37 -7.49 6.26
N PRO A 328 2.45 -8.09 5.48
CA PRO A 328 1.35 -7.38 4.82
C PRO A 328 0.48 -6.54 5.76
N ARG A 329 0.47 -6.85 7.06
CA ARG A 329 -0.27 -6.07 8.07
C ARG A 329 0.32 -4.67 8.26
N LEU A 330 1.56 -4.42 7.82
CA LEU A 330 2.22 -3.12 7.85
C LEU A 330 1.77 -2.18 6.72
N LEU A 331 1.12 -2.70 5.69
CA LEU A 331 0.72 -1.95 4.50
C LEU A 331 -0.51 -1.08 4.78
N GLY A 332 -0.43 0.17 4.34
CA GLY A 332 -1.57 1.08 4.21
C GLY A 332 -2.50 0.70 3.05
N GLU A 333 -3.49 1.55 2.82
CA GLU A 333 -4.41 1.38 1.68
C GLU A 333 -3.64 1.40 0.37
N HIS A 334 -3.81 0.35 -0.43
CA HIS A 334 -3.17 0.13 -1.73
C HIS A 334 -1.63 0.09 -1.72
N GLU A 335 -1.00 0.10 -0.55
CA GLU A 335 0.45 -0.07 -0.46
C GLU A 335 0.84 -1.51 -0.80
N ILE A 336 2.06 -1.67 -1.31
CA ILE A 336 2.58 -2.94 -1.81
C ILE A 336 3.96 -3.22 -1.21
N PHE A 337 4.31 -4.50 -1.14
CA PHE A 337 5.69 -4.94 -1.12
C PHE A 337 6.15 -5.30 -2.53
N GLY A 338 7.47 -5.38 -2.70
CA GLY A 338 8.14 -5.55 -3.97
C GLY A 338 9.64 -5.40 -3.79
N PHE A 339 10.40 -5.41 -4.88
CA PHE A 339 11.80 -5.02 -4.82
C PHE A 339 11.95 -3.52 -5.03
N GLY A 340 12.89 -2.92 -4.31
CA GLY A 340 13.28 -1.53 -4.51
C GLY A 340 14.40 -1.38 -5.55
N THR A 341 14.41 -0.27 -6.27
CA THR A 341 15.51 0.14 -7.17
C THR A 341 15.68 1.67 -7.15
N ASP A 342 16.92 2.13 -7.29
CA ASP A 342 17.35 3.52 -7.46
C ASP A 342 18.12 3.73 -8.79
N GLY A 343 18.33 2.65 -9.55
CA GLY A 343 18.88 2.65 -10.90
C GLY A 343 17.89 2.16 -11.96
N ALA A 344 16.58 2.27 -11.68
CA ALA A 344 15.49 1.80 -12.55
C ALA A 344 15.74 0.40 -13.17
N THR A 345 16.20 -0.56 -12.35
CA THR A 345 16.61 -1.89 -12.80
C THR A 345 16.08 -2.97 -11.85
N GLY A 346 15.52 -4.04 -12.41
CA GLY A 346 15.21 -5.28 -11.72
C GLY A 346 15.92 -6.48 -12.34
N CYS A 347 15.89 -7.63 -11.67
CA CYS A 347 16.38 -8.88 -12.24
C CYS A 347 15.59 -10.10 -11.77
N PHE A 348 15.61 -11.12 -12.63
CA PHE A 348 15.32 -12.50 -12.24
C PHE A 348 16.64 -13.26 -12.17
N ALA A 349 16.89 -14.02 -11.10
CA ALA A 349 18.14 -14.76 -10.94
C ALA A 349 17.97 -16.10 -10.23
N ASP A 350 18.96 -16.97 -10.37
CA ASP A 350 19.12 -18.11 -9.47
C ASP A 350 19.65 -17.63 -8.11
N ALA A 351 18.81 -17.75 -7.06
CA ALA A 351 19.18 -17.34 -5.70
C ALA A 351 20.34 -18.16 -5.11
N GLY A 352 20.52 -19.42 -5.56
CA GLY A 352 21.61 -20.29 -5.12
C GLY A 352 22.99 -19.84 -5.56
N ALA A 353 23.08 -18.93 -6.54
CA ALA A 353 24.32 -18.34 -7.05
C ALA A 353 24.33 -16.80 -6.95
N TRP A 354 23.47 -16.23 -6.10
CA TRP A 354 23.19 -14.79 -6.02
C TRP A 354 24.45 -13.92 -5.98
N GLU A 355 25.36 -14.16 -5.03
CA GLU A 355 26.57 -13.34 -4.85
C GLU A 355 27.49 -13.36 -6.09
N SER A 356 27.61 -14.51 -6.76
CA SER A 356 28.44 -14.66 -7.96
C SER A 356 27.83 -13.92 -9.14
N LEU A 357 26.52 -14.12 -9.35
CA LEU A 357 25.75 -13.49 -10.43
C LEU A 357 25.69 -11.97 -10.30
N HIS A 358 25.49 -11.47 -9.08
CA HIS A 358 25.49 -10.05 -8.77
C HIS A 358 26.86 -9.40 -9.03
N ARG A 359 27.95 -10.04 -8.61
CA ARG A 359 29.32 -9.57 -8.93
C ARG A 359 29.59 -9.53 -10.43
N LEU A 360 29.11 -10.52 -11.18
CA LEU A 360 29.23 -10.54 -12.64
C LEU A 360 28.45 -9.37 -13.28
N PHE A 361 27.24 -9.10 -12.77
CA PHE A 361 26.43 -7.97 -13.20
C PHE A 361 27.16 -6.64 -12.97
N GLU A 362 27.71 -6.41 -11.77
CA GLU A 362 28.47 -5.19 -11.47
C GLU A 362 29.71 -5.04 -12.36
N ARG A 363 30.49 -6.12 -12.53
CA ARG A 363 31.67 -6.11 -13.41
C ARG A 363 31.32 -5.72 -14.84
N HIS A 364 30.21 -6.24 -15.36
CA HIS A 364 29.77 -5.90 -16.71
C HIS A 364 29.22 -4.47 -16.80
N LEU A 365 28.19 -4.16 -16.01
CA LEU A 365 27.43 -2.92 -16.16
C LEU A 365 28.18 -1.69 -15.61
N VAL A 366 28.84 -1.83 -14.45
CA VAL A 366 29.50 -0.71 -13.76
C VAL A 366 30.95 -0.57 -14.18
N HIS A 367 31.66 -1.69 -14.35
CA HIS A 367 33.09 -1.67 -14.70
C HIS A 367 33.38 -1.85 -16.19
N GLY A 368 32.37 -2.18 -17.00
CA GLY A 368 32.51 -2.31 -18.45
C GLY A 368 33.33 -3.53 -18.87
N GLU A 369 33.35 -4.60 -18.06
CA GLU A 369 34.04 -5.84 -18.40
C GLU A 369 33.20 -6.70 -19.37
N PRO A 370 33.58 -6.78 -20.66
CA PRO A 370 32.73 -7.40 -21.68
C PRO A 370 32.53 -8.91 -21.46
N ASP A 371 33.50 -9.59 -20.85
CA ASP A 371 33.44 -11.05 -20.62
C ASP A 371 32.63 -11.44 -19.36
N ALA A 372 32.18 -10.46 -18.57
CA ALA A 372 31.44 -10.72 -17.33
C ALA A 372 29.93 -10.92 -17.55
N GLY A 373 29.41 -10.57 -18.73
CA GLY A 373 27.98 -10.63 -19.05
C GLY A 373 27.72 -10.50 -20.54
N GLN A 374 26.45 -10.65 -20.91
CA GLN A 374 26.00 -10.59 -22.29
C GLN A 374 24.86 -9.57 -22.42
N ASP A 375 25.05 -8.56 -23.25
CA ASP A 375 24.00 -7.62 -23.64
C ASP A 375 22.88 -8.33 -24.42
N ILE A 376 21.64 -7.96 -24.12
CA ILE A 376 20.44 -8.43 -24.83
C ILE A 376 19.90 -7.24 -25.63
N PRO A 377 20.12 -7.20 -26.95
CA PRO A 377 19.67 -6.07 -27.77
C PRO A 377 18.16 -6.07 -27.96
N ASP A 378 17.64 -4.87 -28.20
CA ASP A 378 16.25 -4.60 -28.57
C ASP A 378 15.21 -5.08 -27.56
N SER A 379 15.52 -5.35 -26.29
CA SER A 379 14.59 -5.90 -25.28
C SER A 379 14.59 -5.04 -24.01
N ILE A 380 13.54 -5.12 -23.19
CA ILE A 380 13.58 -4.53 -21.85
C ILE A 380 14.55 -5.29 -20.94
N TYR A 381 14.71 -6.59 -21.20
CA TYR A 381 15.81 -7.36 -20.65
C TYR A 381 17.06 -6.95 -21.40
N PHE A 382 18.07 -6.47 -20.69
CA PHE A 382 19.23 -5.84 -21.33
C PHE A 382 20.55 -6.53 -21.02
N LEU A 383 20.60 -7.34 -19.96
CA LEU A 383 21.84 -7.99 -19.53
C LEU A 383 21.58 -9.38 -18.97
N ARG A 384 22.38 -10.35 -19.38
CA ARG A 384 22.46 -11.70 -18.81
C ARG A 384 23.84 -11.96 -18.20
N THR A 385 23.88 -12.60 -17.05
CA THR A 385 25.10 -13.19 -16.47
C THR A 385 24.86 -14.65 -16.12
N GLN A 386 25.93 -15.43 -16.07
CA GLN A 386 25.89 -16.87 -15.78
C GLN A 386 27.04 -17.24 -14.85
N ASP A 387 26.71 -17.94 -13.78
CA ASP A 387 27.69 -18.55 -12.90
C ASP A 387 28.10 -19.92 -13.46
N GLU A 388 29.37 -20.08 -13.83
CA GLU A 388 29.86 -21.31 -14.47
C GLU A 388 29.78 -22.54 -13.55
N ALA A 389 29.92 -22.34 -12.23
CA ALA A 389 30.00 -23.43 -11.27
C ALA A 389 28.63 -24.07 -10.99
N SER A 390 27.61 -23.24 -10.78
CA SER A 390 26.23 -23.67 -10.53
C SER A 390 25.44 -23.87 -11.84
N GLY A 391 25.81 -23.17 -12.90
CA GLY A 391 25.03 -23.06 -14.14
C GLY A 391 23.78 -22.17 -14.01
N GLY A 392 23.62 -21.48 -12.87
CA GLY A 392 22.55 -20.51 -12.64
C GLY A 392 22.77 -19.22 -13.43
N GLU A 393 21.69 -18.52 -13.70
CA GLU A 393 21.70 -17.29 -14.48
C GLU A 393 21.05 -16.13 -13.73
N LEU A 394 21.42 -14.91 -14.12
CA LEU A 394 20.71 -13.68 -13.81
C LEU A 394 20.38 -12.99 -15.13
N VAL A 395 19.15 -12.51 -15.26
CA VAL A 395 18.73 -11.65 -16.37
C VAL A 395 18.12 -10.37 -15.80
N ALA A 396 18.75 -9.23 -16.10
CA ALA A 396 18.32 -7.91 -15.68
C ALA A 396 17.39 -7.28 -16.72
N PHE A 397 16.43 -6.50 -16.24
CA PHE A 397 15.46 -5.74 -17.02
C PHE A 397 15.31 -4.31 -16.50
N ALA A 398 14.99 -3.39 -17.38
CA ALA A 398 14.69 -2.01 -17.01
C ALA A 398 13.30 -1.88 -16.36
N THR A 399 13.12 -0.89 -15.50
CA THR A 399 11.82 -0.47 -14.97
C THR A 399 11.47 0.94 -15.47
N SER A 400 10.21 1.38 -15.30
CA SER A 400 9.78 2.72 -15.73
C SER A 400 10.39 3.86 -14.90
N GLY A 401 11.02 3.53 -13.76
CA GLY A 401 11.74 4.47 -12.92
C GLY A 401 12.18 3.85 -11.60
N ASP A 402 12.60 4.71 -10.68
CA ASP A 402 13.00 4.32 -9.33
C ASP A 402 11.77 4.11 -8.43
N GLY A 403 11.95 3.31 -7.38
CA GLY A 403 10.91 3.03 -6.40
C GLY A 403 10.75 1.54 -6.13
N VAL A 404 9.53 1.16 -5.75
CA VAL A 404 9.19 -0.23 -5.40
C VAL A 404 8.30 -0.81 -6.50
N HIS A 405 8.73 -1.94 -7.07
CA HIS A 405 8.00 -2.66 -8.11
C HIS A 405 7.37 -3.94 -7.55
N PRO A 406 6.05 -4.12 -7.68
CA PRO A 406 5.38 -5.28 -7.12
C PRO A 406 5.73 -6.54 -7.91
N VAL A 407 5.89 -7.63 -7.17
CA VAL A 407 6.10 -8.97 -7.71
C VAL A 407 4.87 -9.81 -7.38
N TRP A 408 4.30 -10.45 -8.39
CA TRP A 408 3.09 -11.24 -8.27
C TRP A 408 3.36 -12.69 -8.68
N VAL A 409 2.95 -13.61 -7.82
CA VAL A 409 3.02 -15.06 -8.05
C VAL A 409 1.66 -15.54 -8.53
N GLY A 410 1.62 -16.05 -9.76
CA GLY A 410 0.45 -16.62 -10.39
C GLY A 410 0.36 -18.13 -10.13
N ARG A 411 -0.79 -18.60 -9.65
CA ARG A 411 -1.08 -20.03 -9.44
C ARG A 411 -2.14 -20.55 -10.39
N SER A 412 -1.94 -21.77 -10.87
CA SER A 412 -2.90 -22.49 -11.71
C SER A 412 -4.16 -22.89 -10.93
N ALA A 413 -5.16 -23.43 -11.62
CA ALA A 413 -6.37 -23.96 -11.00
C ALA A 413 -6.10 -25.09 -9.99
N ASP A 414 -4.99 -25.82 -10.17
CA ASP A 414 -4.55 -26.88 -9.27
C ASP A 414 -3.73 -26.34 -8.08
N GLY A 415 -3.46 -25.03 -8.04
CA GLY A 415 -2.66 -24.37 -7.00
C GLY A 415 -1.16 -24.36 -7.26
N ASP A 416 -0.70 -24.95 -8.37
CA ASP A 416 0.70 -24.99 -8.76
C ASP A 416 1.20 -23.64 -9.26
N LEU A 417 2.49 -23.36 -9.08
CA LEU A 417 3.13 -22.15 -9.58
C LEU A 417 3.11 -22.12 -11.12
N ALA A 418 2.43 -21.15 -11.69
CA ALA A 418 2.29 -20.99 -13.13
C ALA A 418 3.29 -19.97 -13.70
N GLU A 419 3.41 -18.82 -13.04
CA GLU A 419 4.23 -17.70 -13.51
C GLU A 419 4.58 -16.73 -12.38
N VAL A 420 5.67 -15.98 -12.55
CA VAL A 420 6.08 -14.89 -11.68
C VAL A 420 6.14 -13.62 -12.53
N VAL A 421 5.42 -12.58 -12.13
CA VAL A 421 5.26 -11.33 -12.88
C VAL A 421 5.79 -10.17 -12.07
N VAL A 422 6.54 -9.28 -12.72
CA VAL A 422 6.92 -7.97 -12.20
C VAL A 422 6.19 -6.92 -13.02
N LEU A 423 5.45 -6.05 -12.35
CA LEU A 423 4.94 -4.85 -13.01
C LEU A 423 6.08 -3.83 -13.07
N VAL A 424 6.55 -3.54 -14.29
CA VAL A 424 7.63 -2.56 -14.51
C VAL A 424 7.11 -1.13 -14.50
N ASP A 425 5.79 -0.98 -14.52
CA ASP A 425 5.05 0.27 -14.35
C ASP A 425 3.78 0.04 -13.51
N GLY A 426 2.97 1.07 -13.28
CA GLY A 426 1.67 0.94 -12.61
C GLY A 426 0.70 0.01 -13.36
N MET A 427 -0.21 -0.65 -12.63
CA MET A 427 -1.22 -1.53 -13.22
C MET A 427 -2.30 -0.72 -13.97
N PRO A 428 -2.42 -0.82 -15.31
CA PRO A 428 -3.43 -0.10 -16.04
C PRO A 428 -4.84 -0.69 -15.83
N ALA A 429 -5.86 0.15 -15.97
CA ALA A 429 -7.25 -0.25 -15.92
C ALA A 429 -7.69 -0.85 -17.27
N VAL A 430 -8.43 -1.96 -17.24
CA VAL A 430 -9.05 -2.52 -18.45
C VAL A 430 -10.24 -1.65 -18.84
N LEU A 431 -10.27 -1.21 -20.10
CA LEU A 431 -11.42 -0.54 -20.68
C LEU A 431 -12.44 -1.62 -21.06
N GLN A 432 -13.64 -1.54 -20.47
CA GLN A 432 -14.75 -2.35 -20.96
C GLN A 432 -15.20 -1.80 -22.30
N ASP A 433 -15.42 -2.69 -23.28
CA ASP A 433 -16.06 -2.28 -24.51
C ASP A 433 -17.46 -1.77 -24.18
N ALA A 434 -17.76 -0.51 -24.52
CA ALA A 434 -19.12 0.00 -24.51
C ALA A 434 -19.92 -0.79 -25.55
N GLY A 435 -20.60 -1.85 -25.11
CA GLY A 435 -21.27 -2.80 -26.00
C GLY A 435 -22.50 -3.44 -25.36
N ALA A 436 -23.66 -2.90 -25.75
CA ALA A 436 -24.95 -3.58 -25.84
C ALA A 436 -25.78 -3.85 -24.57
N ASP A 437 -26.05 -2.83 -23.74
CA ASP A 437 -27.21 -2.86 -22.82
C ASP A 437 -28.06 -1.57 -22.80
N ASP A 438 -27.69 -0.51 -23.54
CA ASP A 438 -28.49 0.74 -23.66
C ASP A 438 -29.37 0.77 -24.93
N ALA A 439 -29.85 -0.39 -25.37
CA ALA A 439 -30.79 -0.49 -26.49
C ALA A 439 -32.11 -1.17 -26.09
N GLU A 440 -32.56 -1.07 -24.84
CA GLU A 440 -33.95 -1.39 -24.52
C GLU A 440 -34.41 -0.66 -23.25
N THR A 441 -34.71 0.64 -23.35
CA THR A 441 -35.76 1.34 -22.57
C THR A 441 -35.80 2.83 -22.92
N ALA A 442 -36.34 3.15 -24.10
CA ALA A 442 -36.98 4.44 -24.31
C ALA A 442 -38.50 4.26 -24.17
N PRO A 443 -39.16 4.84 -23.16
CA PRO A 443 -40.61 5.00 -23.21
C PRO A 443 -40.97 6.28 -23.95
N VAL A 444 -42.01 6.14 -24.77
CA VAL A 444 -42.77 7.19 -25.47
C VAL A 444 -43.36 8.21 -24.50
#